data_AF-A0A4Q5UGV8-F1
#
_entry.id   AF-A0A4Q5UGV8-F1
#
_cell.length_a   1.000
_cell.length_b   1.000
_cell.length_c   1.000
_cell.angle_alpha   90.00
_cell.angle_beta   90.00
_cell.angle_gamma   90.00
#
_symmetry.space_group_name_H-M   'P 1'
#
loop_
_entity.id
_entity.type
_entity.pdbx_description
1 polymer ?
#
loop_
_entity_poly.entity_id
_entity_poly.type
_entity_poly.pdbx_seq_one_letter_code
_entity_poly.pdbx_strand_id
1 'polypeptide(L)'
;MTRLIVLTALTGFTTLAATAQSTVSPIEIDKKMQQGLRLDLPNNTDMAEGTLLQKLKETGYTPETTGTMFWKKKKQDGFYVFNGVQLPDLNNQKLDLYFKIDRKTKKDKDSSTMSMLVSKGYDNFVTPESDSATFSAASRFLDGFLANTASYSLQQDIMNQEKLVASAEKKMQKLQDDDESLRKKIDQLNKDLVENRTAIELQAAEVAKQRASLETLKTKTVN
;
A
#
# COMPACT_ATOMS: atom_id res chain seq x y z
N MET A 1 -15.20 67.89 5.25
CA MET A 1 -13.89 67.26 4.97
C MET A 1 -13.47 66.48 6.20
N THR A 2 -13.62 65.16 6.17
CA THR A 2 -13.14 64.29 7.26
C THR A 2 -12.70 62.99 6.59
N ARG A 3 -11.40 62.73 6.56
CA ARG A 3 -10.85 61.46 6.07
C ARG A 3 -10.39 60.64 7.26
N LEU A 4 -11.07 59.52 7.47
CA LEU A 4 -10.77 58.49 8.45
C LEU A 4 -9.58 57.68 7.93
N ILE A 5 -8.45 57.66 8.65
CA ILE A 5 -7.32 56.78 8.36
C ILE A 5 -7.48 55.54 9.25
N VAL A 6 -7.83 54.41 8.63
CA VAL A 6 -7.86 53.11 9.31
C VAL A 6 -6.49 52.45 9.13
N LEU A 7 -5.79 52.27 10.25
CA LEU A 7 -4.51 51.58 10.33
C LEU A 7 -4.78 50.09 10.56
N THR A 8 -4.70 49.27 9.51
CA THR A 8 -4.81 47.80 9.62
C THR A 8 -3.42 47.23 9.95
N ALA A 9 -3.22 46.85 11.21
CA ALA A 9 -2.04 46.09 11.63
C ALA A 9 -2.15 44.66 11.11
N LEU A 10 -1.31 44.31 10.14
CA LEU A 10 -1.16 42.96 9.61
C LEU A 10 -0.29 42.15 10.60
N THR A 11 -0.91 41.45 11.55
CA THR A 11 -0.21 40.50 12.41
C THR A 11 0.14 39.26 11.62
N GLY A 12 1.43 39.13 11.28
CA GLY A 12 1.99 37.94 10.66
C GLY A 12 1.78 36.72 11.55
N PHE A 13 1.05 35.74 11.03
CA PHE A 13 0.88 34.43 11.64
C PHE A 13 2.19 33.64 11.43
N THR A 14 3.13 33.75 12.35
CA THR A 14 4.33 32.89 12.35
C THR A 14 3.92 31.53 12.89
N THR A 15 3.72 30.55 12.01
CA THR A 15 3.55 29.16 12.41
C THR A 15 4.86 28.64 13.00
N LEU A 16 4.91 28.49 14.32
CA LEU A 16 5.92 27.67 14.98
C LEU A 16 5.68 26.23 14.55
N ALA A 17 6.44 25.75 13.57
CA ALA A 17 6.56 24.33 13.31
C ALA A 17 7.24 23.71 14.54
N ALA A 18 6.46 23.08 15.41
CA ALA A 18 7.00 22.26 16.48
C ALA A 18 7.75 21.09 15.83
N THR A 19 9.07 21.19 15.73
CA THR A 19 9.91 20.07 15.34
C THR A 19 9.83 19.06 16.48
N ALA A 20 9.06 17.99 16.32
CA ALA A 20 9.26 16.80 17.13
C ALA A 20 10.70 16.34 16.82
N GLN A 21 11.62 16.47 17.76
CA GLN A 21 12.97 15.92 17.62
C GLN A 21 13.08 14.72 18.55
N SER A 22 13.93 13.76 18.20
CA SER A 22 14.26 12.66 19.09
C SER A 22 14.84 13.22 20.39
N THR A 23 14.45 12.61 21.50
CA THR A 23 14.87 13.01 22.85
C THR A 23 15.63 11.86 23.49
N VAL A 24 16.64 12.19 24.31
CA VAL A 24 17.33 11.19 25.11
C VAL A 24 16.41 10.76 26.24
N SER A 25 16.22 9.45 26.39
CA SER A 25 15.40 8.89 27.45
C SER A 25 15.98 7.57 27.96
N PRO A 26 15.80 7.25 29.25
CA PRO A 26 16.14 5.94 29.77
C PRO A 26 15.18 4.90 29.20
N ILE A 27 15.74 3.85 28.60
CA ILE A 27 15.03 2.72 28.00
C ILE A 27 15.51 1.45 28.68
N GLU A 28 14.56 0.65 29.15
CA GLU A 28 14.85 -0.66 29.74
C GLU A 28 15.00 -1.73 28.66
N ILE A 29 16.15 -2.41 28.66
CA ILE A 29 16.43 -3.60 27.85
C ILE A 29 17.19 -4.60 28.71
N ASP A 30 16.82 -5.89 28.68
CA ASP A 30 17.40 -6.95 29.51
C ASP A 30 17.49 -6.56 31.01
N LYS A 31 16.43 -5.93 31.52
CA LYS A 31 16.31 -5.43 32.92
C LYS A 31 17.36 -4.38 33.31
N LYS A 32 18.09 -3.81 32.34
CA LYS A 32 19.06 -2.73 32.54
C LYS A 32 18.50 -1.44 31.93
N MET A 33 18.66 -0.33 32.64
CA MET A 33 18.35 1.00 32.12
C MET A 33 19.51 1.48 31.25
N GLN A 34 19.25 1.68 29.96
CA GLN A 34 20.21 2.21 28.99
C GLN A 34 19.73 3.57 28.50
N GLN A 35 20.67 4.48 28.22
CA GLN A 35 20.30 5.72 27.54
C GLN A 35 20.04 5.42 26.06
N GLY A 36 18.89 5.84 25.55
CA GLY A 36 18.60 5.77 24.13
C GLY A 36 17.74 6.93 23.67
N LEU A 37 17.20 6.78 22.47
CA LEU A 37 16.49 7.84 21.77
C LEU A 37 15.01 7.52 21.68
N ARG A 38 14.16 8.51 21.92
CA ARG A 38 12.71 8.40 21.80
C ARG A 38 12.19 9.46 20.85
N LEU A 39 11.35 9.03 19.91
CA LEU A 39 10.67 9.87 18.94
C LEU A 39 9.18 9.57 18.95
N ASP A 40 8.37 10.59 19.15
CA ASP A 40 6.92 10.49 18.98
C ASP A 40 6.56 10.74 17.52
N LEU A 41 5.77 9.83 16.94
CA LEU A 41 5.34 9.89 15.55
C LEU A 41 3.81 10.11 15.49
N PRO A 42 3.31 10.94 14.55
CA PRO A 42 1.89 11.22 14.39
C PRO A 42 1.13 10.09 13.66
N ASN A 43 1.74 8.92 13.48
CA ASN A 43 1.17 7.78 12.78
C ASN A 43 1.07 6.54 13.68
N ASN A 44 0.18 5.62 13.31
CA ASN A 44 -0.01 4.38 14.05
C ASN A 44 1.22 3.45 13.97
N THR A 45 1.22 2.42 14.82
CA THR A 45 2.35 1.49 14.94
C THR A 45 2.65 0.74 13.64
N ASP A 46 1.64 0.38 12.86
CA ASP A 46 1.83 -0.36 11.60
C ASP A 46 2.52 0.49 10.52
N MET A 47 2.15 1.77 10.43
CA MET A 47 2.80 2.73 9.53
C MET A 47 4.22 3.06 9.97
N ALA A 48 4.45 3.22 11.29
CA ALA A 48 5.78 3.45 11.84
C ALA A 48 6.72 2.27 11.57
N GLU A 49 6.22 1.05 11.72
CA GLU A 49 6.92 -0.20 11.37
C GLU A 49 7.25 -0.28 9.87
N GLY A 50 6.31 0.06 9.00
CA GLY A 50 6.55 0.12 7.56
C GLY A 50 7.62 1.15 7.18
N THR A 51 7.54 2.34 7.77
CA THR A 51 8.51 3.44 7.58
C THR A 51 9.92 3.02 8.04
N LEU A 52 10.02 2.29 9.17
CA LEU A 52 11.28 1.72 9.66
C LEU A 52 11.93 0.79 8.65
N LEU A 53 11.16 -0.14 8.07
CA LEU A 53 11.70 -1.03 7.05
C LEU A 53 12.17 -0.26 5.81
N GLN A 54 11.41 0.75 5.39
CA GLN A 54 11.79 1.58 4.25
C GLN A 54 13.10 2.35 4.51
N LYS A 55 13.21 2.99 5.68
CA LYS A 55 14.43 3.69 6.12
C LYS A 55 15.64 2.77 6.20
N LEU A 56 15.49 1.56 6.71
CA LEU A 56 16.57 0.57 6.74
C LEU A 56 16.98 0.12 5.33
N LYS A 57 16.03 -0.04 4.40
CA LYS A 57 16.36 -0.33 3.00
C LYS A 57 17.12 0.81 2.32
N GLU A 58 16.76 2.05 2.63
CA GLU A 58 17.49 3.24 2.13
C GLU A 58 18.95 3.27 2.59
N THR A 59 19.29 2.69 3.74
CA THR A 59 20.69 2.52 4.18
C THR A 59 21.40 1.33 3.54
N GLY A 60 20.73 0.60 2.65
CA GLY A 60 21.23 -0.65 2.05
C GLY A 60 21.07 -1.88 2.93
N TYR A 61 20.41 -1.74 4.09
CA TYR A 61 20.13 -2.88 4.96
C TYR A 61 18.91 -3.67 4.44
N THR A 62 19.12 -4.96 4.17
CA THR A 62 18.05 -5.89 3.82
C THR A 62 17.64 -6.69 5.07
N PRO A 63 16.51 -6.37 5.73
CA PRO A 63 16.02 -7.20 6.82
C PRO A 63 15.71 -8.60 6.28
N GLU A 64 16.50 -9.60 6.70
CA GLU A 64 16.55 -10.99 6.19
C GLU A 64 15.18 -11.50 5.73
N THR A 65 15.05 -11.73 4.43
CA THR A 65 13.79 -12.06 3.75
C THR A 65 13.60 -13.57 3.63
N THR A 66 13.06 -14.21 4.66
CA THR A 66 12.32 -15.48 4.49
C THR A 66 10.96 -15.36 5.15
N GLY A 67 10.06 -14.67 4.43
CA GLY A 67 8.64 -14.49 4.80
C GLY A 67 8.30 -13.05 5.21
N THR A 68 7.06 -12.64 4.94
CA THR A 68 6.51 -11.27 5.03
C THR A 68 6.53 -10.62 6.43
N MET A 69 7.16 -11.26 7.42
CA MET A 69 7.11 -10.85 8.82
C MET A 69 8.25 -11.41 9.69
N PHE A 70 9.33 -11.96 9.09
CA PHE A 70 10.42 -12.61 9.83
C PHE A 70 11.03 -11.71 10.92
N TRP A 71 11.33 -10.46 10.57
CA TRP A 71 11.86 -9.45 11.50
C TRP A 71 10.92 -9.17 12.69
N LYS A 72 9.59 -9.31 12.53
CA LYS A 72 8.66 -9.12 13.66
C LYS A 72 8.74 -10.23 14.70
N LYS A 73 9.22 -11.42 14.30
CA LYS A 73 9.42 -12.57 15.21
C LYS A 73 10.77 -12.50 15.93
N LYS A 74 11.74 -11.78 15.38
CA LYS A 74 13.08 -11.59 15.96
C LYS A 74 13.08 -10.41 16.94
N LYS A 75 12.37 -10.60 18.06
CA LYS A 75 12.31 -9.63 19.15
C LYS A 75 13.21 -10.03 20.31
N GLN A 76 13.94 -9.06 20.86
CA GLN A 76 14.63 -9.18 22.15
C GLN A 76 13.97 -8.17 23.10
N ASP A 77 13.31 -8.64 24.16
CA ASP A 77 12.58 -7.80 25.13
C ASP A 77 11.60 -6.79 24.51
N GLY A 78 10.98 -7.18 23.39
CA GLY A 78 10.05 -6.34 22.64
C GLY A 78 10.70 -5.40 21.62
N PHE A 79 12.03 -5.38 21.52
CA PHE A 79 12.78 -4.64 20.50
C PHE A 79 12.97 -5.48 19.24
N TYR A 80 12.70 -4.89 18.08
CA TYR A 80 13.17 -5.35 16.79
C TYR A 80 14.68 -5.11 16.70
N VAL A 81 15.47 -6.16 16.49
CA VAL A 81 16.92 -6.08 16.45
C VAL A 81 17.42 -6.24 15.02
N PHE A 82 18.16 -5.25 14.53
CA PHE A 82 18.78 -5.24 13.21
C PHE A 82 20.29 -5.14 13.36
N ASN A 83 21.00 -6.22 13.04
CA ASN A 83 22.43 -6.33 13.29
C ASN A 83 23.25 -5.84 12.11
N GLY A 84 24.32 -5.09 12.36
CA GLY A 84 25.27 -4.66 11.33
C GLY A 84 24.71 -3.68 10.29
N VAL A 85 23.77 -2.83 10.69
CA VAL A 85 23.27 -1.71 9.89
C VAL A 85 24.41 -0.71 9.69
N GLN A 86 24.59 -0.24 8.46
CA GLN A 86 25.56 0.79 8.12
C GLN A 86 24.86 2.14 8.08
N LEU A 87 25.32 3.09 8.89
CA LEU A 87 24.82 4.47 8.83
C LEU A 87 25.76 5.29 7.92
N PRO A 88 25.26 5.93 6.85
CA PRO A 88 26.08 6.72 5.92
C PRO A 88 26.90 7.82 6.62
N ASP A 89 26.30 8.45 7.63
CA ASP A 89 26.90 9.51 8.46
C ASP A 89 28.12 9.06 9.28
N LEU A 90 28.36 7.75 9.39
CA LEU A 90 29.41 7.15 10.23
C LEU A 90 30.40 6.32 9.41
N ASN A 91 30.72 6.73 8.19
CA ASN A 91 31.70 6.06 7.33
C ASN A 91 31.46 4.53 7.19
N ASN A 92 30.18 4.15 7.08
CA ASN A 92 29.73 2.76 6.98
C ASN A 92 30.11 1.85 8.17
N GLN A 93 30.31 2.42 9.35
CA GLN A 93 30.44 1.62 10.58
C GLN A 93 29.20 0.74 10.75
N LYS A 94 29.42 -0.55 11.02
CA LYS A 94 28.37 -1.52 11.32
C LYS A 94 27.91 -1.36 12.76
N LEU A 95 26.61 -1.16 12.95
CA LEU A 95 25.96 -0.96 14.23
C LEU A 95 24.76 -1.89 14.38
N ASP A 96 24.51 -2.34 15.60
CA ASP A 96 23.30 -3.08 15.93
C ASP A 96 22.26 -2.09 16.43
N LEU A 97 21.12 -2.03 15.75
CA LEU A 97 20.03 -1.10 16.05
C LEU A 97 18.85 -1.85 16.65
N TYR A 98 18.36 -1.35 17.78
CA TYR A 98 17.24 -1.91 18.52
C TYR A 98 16.09 -0.91 18.47
N PHE A 99 14.96 -1.32 17.88
CA PHE A 99 13.77 -0.47 17.78
C PHE A 99 12.61 -1.06 18.55
N LYS A 100 11.93 -0.24 19.34
CA LYS A 100 10.63 -0.58 19.93
C LYS A 100 9.61 0.45 19.50
N ILE A 101 8.48 -0.01 18.98
CA ILE A 101 7.40 0.85 18.50
C ILE A 101 6.17 0.52 19.33
N ASP A 102 5.75 1.48 20.14
CA ASP A 102 4.58 1.37 21.01
C ASP A 102 3.53 2.40 20.60
N ARG A 103 2.27 2.17 20.97
CA ARG A 103 1.26 3.23 20.90
C ARG A 103 1.64 4.33 21.88
N LYS A 104 1.50 5.59 21.47
CA LYS A 104 1.85 6.73 22.34
C LYS A 104 1.09 6.69 23.67
N THR A 105 -0.18 6.32 23.61
CA THR A 105 -0.99 6.00 24.79
C THR A 105 -1.83 4.75 24.52
N LYS A 106 -2.32 4.07 25.57
CA LYS A 106 -3.21 2.90 25.38
C LYS A 106 -4.52 3.25 24.65
N LYS A 107 -4.94 4.51 24.68
CA LYS A 107 -6.19 5.00 24.08
C LYS A 107 -5.99 5.57 22.68
N ASP A 108 -4.81 6.07 22.38
CA ASP A 108 -4.46 6.65 21.08
C ASP A 108 -3.92 5.54 20.16
N LYS A 109 -4.69 5.24 19.09
CA LYS A 109 -4.29 4.25 18.08
C LYS A 109 -3.64 4.89 16.87
N ASP A 110 -3.70 6.22 16.77
CA ASP A 110 -3.31 6.96 15.58
C ASP A 110 -1.92 7.55 15.72
N SER A 111 -1.36 7.59 16.94
CA SER A 111 0.03 7.97 17.18
C SER A 111 0.86 6.88 17.85
N SER A 112 2.16 6.92 17.60
CA SER A 112 3.13 5.93 18.10
C SER A 112 4.35 6.62 18.71
N THR A 113 5.06 5.88 19.54
CA THR A 113 6.36 6.25 20.07
C THR A 113 7.37 5.22 19.57
N MET A 114 8.42 5.68 18.91
CA MET A 114 9.56 4.89 18.51
C MET A 114 10.72 5.12 19.47
N SER A 115 11.19 4.05 20.08
CA SER A 115 12.37 4.03 20.94
C SER A 115 13.50 3.31 20.20
N MET A 116 14.71 3.87 20.25
CA MET A 116 15.89 3.35 19.59
C MET A 116 17.07 3.26 20.55
N LEU A 117 17.76 2.12 20.55
CA LEU A 117 19.07 1.93 21.15
C LEU A 117 20.07 1.54 20.06
N VAL A 118 21.32 1.94 20.24
CA VAL A 118 22.42 1.64 19.32
C VAL A 118 23.51 0.91 20.07
N SER A 119 23.98 -0.20 19.52
CA SER A 119 25.08 -0.99 20.09
C SER A 119 26.19 -1.16 19.05
N LYS A 120 27.44 -1.20 19.52
CA LYS A 120 28.60 -1.61 18.70
C LYS A 120 28.86 -3.13 18.75
N GLY A 121 27.86 -3.89 19.21
CA GLY A 121 27.90 -5.35 19.34
C GLY A 121 27.55 -5.78 20.75
N TYR A 122 26.65 -6.76 20.87
CA TYR A 122 26.15 -7.28 22.16
C TYR A 122 25.63 -6.16 23.06
N ASP A 123 26.05 -6.13 24.33
CA ASP A 123 25.60 -5.18 25.37
C ASP A 123 26.38 -3.84 25.33
N ASN A 124 27.18 -3.58 24.29
CA ASN A 124 27.97 -2.35 24.18
C ASN A 124 27.13 -1.18 23.62
N PHE A 125 26.17 -0.72 24.42
CA PHE A 125 25.30 0.39 24.06
C PHE A 125 26.05 1.73 24.01
N VAL A 126 25.73 2.51 22.99
CA VAL A 126 26.26 3.85 22.77
C VAL A 126 25.45 4.86 23.56
N THR A 127 26.14 5.73 24.30
CA THR A 127 25.55 6.86 25.03
C THR A 127 26.24 8.16 24.55
N PRO A 128 25.65 9.34 24.83
CA PRO A 128 26.29 10.62 24.54
C PRO A 128 27.70 10.75 25.15
N GLU A 129 27.93 10.14 26.31
CA GLU A 129 29.20 10.18 27.02
C GLU A 129 30.23 9.18 26.48
N SER A 130 29.78 8.03 25.97
CA SER A 130 30.69 6.99 25.45
C SER A 130 31.10 7.22 24.00
N ASP A 131 30.18 7.68 23.15
CA ASP A 131 30.45 8.05 21.76
C ASP A 131 29.37 9.02 21.24
N SER A 132 29.63 10.31 21.43
CA SER A 132 28.74 11.40 21.03
C SER A 132 28.53 11.47 19.51
N ALA A 133 29.51 11.07 18.70
CA ALA A 133 29.42 11.13 17.25
C ALA A 133 28.44 10.07 16.73
N THR A 134 28.60 8.83 17.18
CA THR A 134 27.67 7.74 16.84
C THR A 134 26.27 8.03 17.37
N PHE A 135 26.15 8.54 18.60
CA PHE A 135 24.87 8.90 19.20
C PHE A 135 24.15 10.03 18.42
N SER A 136 24.90 11.05 17.98
CA SER A 136 24.35 12.15 17.18
C SER A 136 23.88 11.70 15.79
N ALA A 137 24.63 10.82 15.13
CA ALA A 137 24.22 10.24 13.86
C ALA A 137 22.97 9.36 14.00
N ALA A 138 22.87 8.62 15.10
CA ALA A 138 21.67 7.86 15.44
C ALA A 138 20.45 8.78 15.66
N SER A 139 20.63 9.88 16.39
CA SER A 139 19.57 10.89 16.60
C SER A 139 19.09 11.47 15.27
N ARG A 140 20.00 11.86 14.36
CA ARG A 140 19.64 12.30 13.01
C ARG A 140 18.93 11.23 12.19
N PHE A 141 19.39 9.99 12.27
CA PHE A 141 18.73 8.87 11.60
C PHE A 141 17.29 8.72 12.07
N LEU A 142 17.04 8.79 13.38
CA LEU A 142 15.71 8.70 13.97
C LEU A 142 14.86 9.92 13.60
N ASP A 143 15.40 11.14 13.66
CA ASP A 143 14.69 12.37 13.27
C ASP A 143 14.22 12.34 11.80
N GLY A 144 15.01 11.70 10.93
CA GLY A 144 14.67 11.49 9.52
C GLY A 144 13.38 10.70 9.28
N PHE A 145 12.81 10.04 10.31
CA PHE A 145 11.53 9.36 10.21
C PHE A 145 10.36 10.34 10.09
N LEU A 146 10.41 11.51 10.72
CA LEU A 146 9.29 12.45 10.64
C LEU A 146 9.06 12.99 9.23
N ALA A 147 10.13 13.30 8.50
CA ALA A 147 10.05 13.70 7.10
C ALA A 147 9.57 12.53 6.21
N ASN A 148 9.93 11.30 6.55
CA ASN A 148 9.62 10.12 5.74
C ASN A 148 8.25 9.50 6.04
N THR A 149 7.63 9.73 7.20
CA THR A 149 6.31 9.13 7.51
C THR A 149 5.20 9.66 6.60
N ALA A 150 5.19 10.96 6.30
CA ALA A 150 4.23 11.54 5.35
C ALA A 150 4.43 10.98 3.93
N SER A 151 5.68 10.88 3.49
CA SER A 151 6.04 10.33 2.18
C SER A 151 5.72 8.83 2.08
N TYR A 152 5.95 8.06 3.14
CA TYR A 152 5.65 6.63 3.20
C TYR A 152 4.14 6.36 3.19
N SER A 153 3.35 7.13 3.95
CA SER A 153 1.88 7.04 3.91
C SER A 153 1.37 7.28 2.49
N LEU A 154 1.85 8.35 1.85
CA LEU A 154 1.48 8.67 0.47
C LEU A 154 1.88 7.56 -0.51
N GLN A 155 3.08 6.98 -0.39
CA GLN A 155 3.49 5.84 -1.21
C GLN A 155 2.59 4.61 -1.01
N GLN A 156 2.18 4.34 0.23
CA GLN A 156 1.27 3.24 0.52
C GLN A 156 -0.12 3.47 -0.10
N ASP A 157 -0.62 4.70 -0.04
CA ASP A 157 -1.87 5.10 -0.68
C ASP A 157 -1.78 4.98 -2.21
N ILE A 158 -0.66 5.40 -2.81
CA ILE A 158 -0.38 5.22 -4.25
C ILE A 158 -0.40 3.74 -4.61
N MET A 159 0.34 2.88 -3.89
CA MET A 159 0.35 1.44 -4.17
C MET A 159 -1.03 0.79 -4.03
N ASN A 160 -1.83 1.24 -3.06
CA ASN A 160 -3.21 0.76 -2.90
C ASN A 160 -4.09 1.21 -4.07
N GLN A 161 -3.96 2.47 -4.49
CA GLN A 161 -4.68 3.03 -5.62
C GLN A 161 -4.29 2.33 -6.94
N GLU A 162 -3.01 2.04 -7.17
CA GLU A 162 -2.52 1.28 -8.32
C GLU A 162 -3.14 -0.13 -8.38
N LYS A 163 -3.28 -0.82 -7.24
CA LYS A 163 -3.96 -2.13 -7.18
C LYS A 163 -5.44 -2.03 -7.54
N LEU A 164 -6.11 -0.97 -7.09
CA LEU A 164 -7.52 -0.73 -7.44
C LEU A 164 -7.67 -0.45 -8.94
N VAL A 165 -6.80 0.37 -9.51
CA VAL A 165 -6.74 0.64 -10.96
C VAL A 165 -6.54 -0.66 -11.74
N ALA A 166 -5.50 -1.44 -11.41
CA ALA A 166 -5.23 -2.71 -12.09
C ALA A 166 -6.40 -3.71 -11.99
N SER A 167 -7.14 -3.71 -10.87
CA SER A 167 -8.33 -4.55 -10.70
C SER A 167 -9.49 -4.06 -11.56
N ALA A 168 -9.69 -2.74 -11.67
CA ALA A 168 -10.70 -2.14 -12.52
C ALA A 168 -10.41 -2.38 -14.01
N GLU A 169 -9.15 -2.24 -14.44
CA GLU A 169 -8.70 -2.53 -15.82
C GLU A 169 -8.98 -3.98 -16.21
N LYS A 170 -8.65 -4.96 -15.33
CA LYS A 170 -8.98 -6.37 -15.57
C LYS A 170 -10.48 -6.62 -15.71
N LYS A 171 -11.30 -5.94 -14.90
CA LYS A 171 -12.76 -6.04 -14.99
C LYS A 171 -13.29 -5.45 -16.30
N MET A 172 -12.73 -4.32 -16.73
CA MET A 172 -13.07 -3.70 -18.02
C MET A 172 -12.73 -4.63 -19.18
N GLN A 173 -11.53 -5.23 -19.19
CA GLN A 173 -11.11 -6.17 -20.23
C GLN A 173 -12.06 -7.38 -20.31
N LYS A 174 -12.41 -7.97 -19.16
CA LYS A 174 -13.37 -9.08 -19.14
C LYS A 174 -14.74 -8.70 -19.74
N LEU A 175 -15.23 -7.50 -19.43
CA LEU A 175 -16.49 -7.01 -20.01
C LEU A 175 -16.40 -6.79 -21.52
N GLN A 176 -15.25 -6.37 -22.04
CA GLN A 176 -15.01 -6.25 -23.48
C GLN A 176 -15.00 -7.63 -24.16
N ASP A 177 -14.32 -8.61 -23.57
CA ASP A 177 -14.30 -9.99 -24.09
C ASP A 177 -15.71 -10.61 -24.09
N ASP A 178 -16.49 -10.36 -23.02
CA ASP A 178 -17.88 -10.79 -22.91
C ASP A 178 -18.77 -10.11 -23.98
N ASP A 179 -18.60 -8.81 -24.24
CA ASP A 179 -19.32 -8.08 -25.32
C ASP A 179 -19.00 -8.68 -26.70
N GLU A 180 -17.72 -8.96 -27.00
CA GLU A 180 -17.32 -9.57 -28.27
C GLU A 180 -17.94 -10.96 -28.46
N SER A 181 -17.94 -11.78 -27.41
CA SER A 181 -18.58 -13.10 -27.41
C SER A 181 -20.08 -13.02 -27.65
N LEU A 182 -20.76 -12.05 -27.01
CA LEU A 182 -22.18 -11.81 -27.22
C LEU A 182 -22.48 -11.34 -28.65
N ARG A 183 -21.66 -10.46 -29.24
CA ARG A 183 -21.80 -10.03 -30.64
C ARG A 183 -21.70 -11.22 -31.60
N LYS A 184 -20.71 -12.09 -31.43
CA LYS A 184 -20.57 -13.31 -32.23
C LYS A 184 -21.79 -14.22 -32.12
N LYS A 185 -22.37 -14.37 -30.92
CA LYS A 185 -23.61 -15.14 -30.72
C LYS A 185 -24.80 -14.50 -31.41
N ILE A 186 -24.94 -13.17 -31.36
CA ILE A 186 -25.99 -12.43 -32.05
C ILE A 186 -25.90 -12.65 -33.56
N ASP A 187 -24.69 -12.55 -34.13
CA ASP A 187 -24.46 -12.76 -35.56
C ASP A 187 -24.82 -14.19 -35.99
N GLN A 188 -24.43 -15.20 -35.21
CA GLN A 188 -24.80 -16.59 -35.48
C GLN A 188 -26.32 -16.81 -35.40
N LEU A 189 -26.98 -16.30 -34.36
CA LEU A 189 -28.43 -16.41 -34.22
C LEU A 189 -29.18 -15.75 -35.38
N ASN A 190 -28.69 -14.60 -35.85
CA ASN A 190 -29.25 -13.92 -37.02
C ASN A 190 -29.12 -14.77 -38.30
N LYS A 191 -27.95 -15.40 -38.49
CA LYS A 191 -27.73 -16.32 -39.62
C LYS A 191 -28.67 -17.53 -39.55
N ASP A 192 -28.75 -18.18 -38.39
CA ASP A 192 -29.62 -19.35 -38.18
C ASP A 192 -31.10 -18.99 -38.42
N LEU A 193 -31.52 -17.77 -38.05
CA LEU A 193 -32.87 -17.28 -38.26
C LEU A 193 -33.19 -17.14 -39.77
N VAL A 194 -32.25 -16.60 -40.55
CA VAL A 194 -32.39 -16.47 -42.01
C VAL A 194 -32.44 -17.86 -42.69
N GLU A 195 -31.57 -18.78 -42.28
CA GLU A 195 -31.57 -20.15 -42.80
C GLU A 195 -32.88 -20.87 -42.49
N ASN A 196 -33.39 -20.75 -41.26
CA ASN A 196 -34.67 -21.34 -40.86
C ASN A 196 -35.85 -20.75 -41.64
N ARG A 197 -35.88 -19.42 -41.86
CA ARG A 197 -36.92 -18.78 -42.70
C ARG A 197 -36.91 -19.34 -44.12
N THR A 198 -35.72 -19.48 -44.72
CA THR A 198 -35.56 -20.04 -46.06
C THR A 198 -36.04 -21.50 -46.10
N ALA A 199 -35.73 -22.30 -45.08
CA ALA A 199 -36.20 -23.68 -44.97
C ALA A 199 -37.73 -23.77 -44.85
N ILE A 200 -38.37 -22.87 -44.08
CA ILE A 200 -39.83 -22.78 -43.97
C ILE A 200 -40.46 -22.48 -45.33
N GLU A 201 -39.91 -21.53 -46.09
CA GLU A 201 -40.41 -21.17 -47.42
C GLU A 201 -40.33 -22.34 -48.41
N LEU A 202 -39.19 -23.04 -48.44
CA LEU A 202 -39.01 -24.24 -49.27
C LEU A 202 -39.97 -25.36 -48.88
N GLN A 203 -40.13 -25.61 -47.58
CA GLN A 203 -41.04 -26.64 -47.09
C GLN A 203 -42.51 -26.30 -47.41
N ALA A 204 -42.90 -25.02 -47.31
CA ALA A 204 -44.23 -24.58 -47.68
C ALA A 204 -44.54 -24.81 -49.17
N ALA A 205 -43.57 -24.53 -50.05
CA ALA A 205 -43.69 -24.80 -51.48
C ALA A 205 -43.84 -26.30 -51.78
N GLU A 206 -43.06 -27.15 -51.13
CA GLU A 206 -43.17 -28.61 -51.28
C GLU A 206 -44.53 -29.14 -50.78
N VAL A 207 -45.01 -28.67 -49.63
CA VAL A 207 -46.35 -29.01 -49.12
C VAL A 207 -47.44 -28.61 -50.11
N ALA A 208 -47.35 -27.42 -50.73
CA ALA A 208 -48.31 -26.99 -51.74
C ALA A 208 -48.31 -27.91 -52.96
N LYS A 209 -47.14 -28.30 -53.46
CA LYS A 209 -46.97 -29.25 -54.57
C LYS A 209 -47.56 -30.63 -54.27
N GLN A 210 -47.30 -31.15 -53.07
CA GLN A 210 -47.86 -32.44 -52.64
C GLN A 210 -49.38 -32.41 -52.51
N ARG A 211 -49.94 -31.31 -51.97
CA ARG A 211 -51.39 -31.13 -51.91
C ARG A 211 -52.03 -31.11 -53.31
N ALA A 212 -51.44 -30.38 -54.26
CA ALA A 212 -51.94 -30.35 -55.64
C ALA A 212 -51.91 -31.74 -56.30
N SER A 213 -50.84 -32.50 -56.06
CA SER A 213 -50.70 -33.88 -56.55
C SER A 213 -51.75 -34.82 -55.93
N LEU A 214 -51.99 -34.70 -54.62
CA LEU A 214 -53.01 -35.47 -53.91
C LEU A 214 -54.43 -35.19 -54.44
N GLU A 215 -54.79 -33.93 -54.66
CA GLU A 215 -56.10 -33.57 -55.21
C GLU A 215 -56.27 -34.12 -56.63
N THR A 216 -55.22 -34.09 -57.45
CA THR A 216 -55.24 -34.72 -58.77
C THR A 216 -55.50 -36.22 -58.67
N LEU A 217 -54.88 -36.92 -57.71
CA LEU A 217 -55.13 -38.36 -57.49
C LEU A 217 -56.56 -38.64 -57.03
N LYS A 218 -57.11 -37.83 -56.11
CA LYS A 218 -58.49 -37.98 -55.63
C LYS A 218 -59.52 -37.84 -56.76
N THR A 219 -59.33 -36.88 -57.67
CA THR A 219 -60.25 -36.71 -58.81
C THR A 219 -60.24 -37.89 -59.77
N LYS A 220 -59.12 -38.62 -59.88
CA LYS A 220 -59.03 -39.83 -60.72
C LYS A 220 -59.74 -41.05 -60.12
N THR A 221 -59.96 -41.09 -58.81
CA THR A 221 -60.68 -42.18 -58.14
C THR A 221 -62.20 -42.00 -58.10
N VAL A 222 -62.72 -40.84 -58.49
CA VAL A 222 -64.16 -40.50 -58.44
C VAL A 222 -64.84 -40.59 -59.81
N ASN A 223 -64.08 -40.81 -60.89
CA ASN A 223 -64.54 -41.14 -62.25
C ASN A 223 -64.27 -42.61 -62.55
#